data_AF-A0A7C8DLP2-F1
#
_entry.id   AF-A0A7C8DLP2-F1
#
_cell.length_a   1.000
_cell.length_b   1.000
_cell.length_c   1.000
_cell.angle_alpha   90.00
_cell.angle_beta   90.00
_cell.angle_gamma   90.00
#
_symmetry.space_group_name_H-M   'P 1'
#
loop_
_entity.id
_entity.type
_entity.pdbx_description
1 polymer ?
#
loop_
_entity_poly.entity_id
_entity_poly.type
_entity_poly.pdbx_seq_one_letter_code
_entity_poly.pdbx_strand_id
1 'polypeptide(L)' 'MKQLIKMIFAVGIVAASANVMAGADIKAGEEKATACVACHGASGVSVNPMFPTLAGQHADYMVQVLNAYKSGKRKNPIMQ' A
#
# COMPACT_ATOMS: atom_id res chain seq x y z
N MET A 1 13.56 -20.75 40.24
CA MET A 1 12.16 -20.71 39.75
C MET A 1 11.71 -19.33 39.28
N LYS A 2 11.81 -18.26 40.08
CA LYS A 2 11.42 -16.88 39.66
C LYS A 2 12.20 -16.33 38.45
N GLN A 3 13.46 -16.72 38.27
CA GLN A 3 14.31 -16.27 37.16
C GLN A 3 14.06 -17.06 35.85
N LEU A 4 13.61 -18.32 35.95
CA LEU A 4 13.20 -19.12 34.79
C LEU A 4 11.89 -18.59 34.19
N ILE A 5 10.95 -18.16 35.03
CA ILE A 5 9.68 -17.55 34.58
C ILE A 5 9.95 -16.24 33.82
N LYS A 6 10.92 -15.43 34.27
CA LYS A 6 11.31 -14.18 33.58
C LYS A 6 11.97 -14.42 32.22
N MET A 7 12.78 -15.48 32.06
CA MET A 7 13.38 -15.84 30.76
C MET A 7 12.34 -16.37 29.77
N ILE A 8 11.36 -17.16 30.22
CA ILE A 8 10.28 -17.65 29.34
C ILE A 8 9.43 -16.49 28.82
N PHE A 9 9.18 -15.47 29.66
CA PHE A 9 8.46 -14.27 29.25
C PHE A 9 9.24 -13.39 28.27
N ALA A 10 10.57 -13.32 28.41
CA ALA A 10 11.43 -12.55 27.51
C ALA A 10 11.58 -13.19 26.11
N VAL A 11 11.57 -14.53 26.03
CA VAL A 11 11.70 -15.27 24.76
C VAL A 11 10.38 -15.27 23.96
N GLY A 12 9.23 -15.28 24.63
CA GLY A 12 7.91 -15.27 23.98
C GLY A 12 7.60 -13.99 23.18
N ILE A 13 8.20 -12.86 23.55
CA ILE A 13 7.97 -11.56 22.88
C ILE A 13 8.71 -11.47 21.53
N VAL A 14 9.82 -12.18 21.35
CA VAL A 14 10.65 -12.08 20.13
C VAL A 14 10.09 -12.90 18.96
N ALA A 15 9.31 -13.96 19.23
CA ALA A 15 8.81 -14.86 18.18
C ALA A 15 7.61 -14.31 17.38
N ALA A 16 6.97 -13.23 17.83
CA ALA A 16 5.76 -12.68 17.20
C ALA A 16 6.03 -11.69 16.03
N SER A 17 7.29 -11.36 15.77
CA SER A 17 7.66 -10.28 14.83
C SER A 17 7.81 -10.71 13.36
N ALA A 18 7.57 -11.97 13.02
CA ALA A 18 7.92 -12.53 11.71
C ALA A 18 6.97 -12.18 10.54
N ASN A 19 5.87 -11.45 10.76
CA ASN A 19 4.80 -11.29 9.77
C ASN A 19 4.84 -9.99 8.93
N VAL A 20 5.93 -9.21 8.95
CA VAL A 20 5.91 -7.84 8.39
C VAL A 20 6.41 -7.75 6.93
N MET A 21 6.81 -8.85 6.27
CA MET A 21 7.22 -8.83 4.86
C MET A 21 6.39 -9.82 4.00
N ALA A 22 5.08 -9.62 3.92
CA ALA A 22 4.38 -10.08 2.73
C ALA A 22 4.68 -9.08 1.60
N GLY A 23 5.43 -9.50 0.59
CA GLY A 23 5.66 -8.69 -0.61
C GLY A 23 4.34 -8.35 -1.32
N ALA A 24 4.30 -7.25 -2.08
CA ALA A 24 3.12 -6.86 -2.84
C ALA A 24 2.81 -7.90 -3.93
N ASP A 25 1.54 -8.31 -4.04
CA ASP A 25 1.07 -9.13 -5.16
C ASP A 25 0.83 -8.24 -6.39
N ILE A 26 1.79 -8.26 -7.30
CA ILE A 26 1.78 -7.44 -8.51
C ILE A 26 0.62 -7.84 -9.44
N LYS A 27 0.32 -9.13 -9.56
CA LYS A 27 -0.74 -9.62 -10.44
C LYS A 27 -2.11 -9.19 -9.92
N ALA A 28 -2.35 -9.34 -8.63
CA ALA A 28 -3.58 -8.83 -8.00
C ALA A 28 -3.69 -7.30 -8.11
N GLY A 29 -2.56 -6.59 -8.11
CA GLY A 29 -2.52 -5.14 -8.37
C GLY A 29 -2.94 -4.78 -9.79
N GLU A 30 -2.38 -5.48 -10.79
CA GLU A 30 -2.70 -5.30 -12.21
C GLU A 30 -4.18 -5.57 -12.51
N GLU A 31 -4.74 -6.66 -12.00
CA GLU A 31 -6.16 -7.00 -12.18
C GLU A 31 -7.08 -5.90 -11.61
N LYS A 32 -6.75 -5.34 -10.45
CA LYS A 32 -7.50 -4.25 -9.82
C LYS A 32 -7.34 -2.90 -10.53
N ALA A 33 -6.24 -2.70 -11.25
CA ALA A 33 -5.95 -1.45 -11.95
C ALA A 33 -6.87 -1.20 -13.15
N THR A 34 -7.69 -2.17 -13.56
CA THR A 34 -8.65 -2.06 -14.68
C THR A 34 -9.55 -0.81 -14.60
N ALA A 35 -9.97 -0.39 -13.40
CA ALA A 35 -10.77 0.83 -13.24
C ALA A 35 -9.95 2.13 -13.41
N CYS A 36 -8.63 2.06 -13.24
CA CYS A 36 -7.72 3.20 -13.21
C CYS A 36 -7.21 3.60 -14.60
N VAL A 37 -7.10 2.63 -15.53
CA VAL A 37 -6.46 2.82 -16.83
C VAL A 37 -7.18 3.82 -17.73
N ALA A 38 -8.48 4.03 -17.54
CA ALA A 38 -9.28 4.97 -18.33
C ALA A 38 -8.76 6.43 -18.21
N CYS A 39 -8.19 6.79 -17.07
CA CYS A 39 -7.65 8.14 -16.83
C CYS A 39 -6.12 8.15 -16.77
N HIS A 40 -5.52 7.11 -16.19
CA HIS A 40 -4.08 7.06 -15.94
C HIS A 40 -3.28 6.34 -17.03
N GLY A 41 -3.95 5.80 -18.05
CA GLY A 41 -3.34 5.03 -19.14
C GLY A 41 -3.10 3.56 -18.77
N ALA A 42 -3.08 2.70 -19.79
CA ALA A 42 -2.92 1.25 -19.62
C ALA A 42 -1.60 0.85 -18.93
N SER A 43 -0.52 1.58 -19.21
CA SER A 43 0.79 1.42 -18.57
C SER A 43 1.02 2.38 -17.40
N GLY A 44 -0.02 3.08 -16.94
CA GLY A 44 0.11 4.15 -15.95
C GLY A 44 0.74 5.44 -16.52
N VAL A 45 0.93 5.53 -17.84
CA VAL A 45 1.34 6.76 -18.53
C VAL A 45 0.11 7.44 -19.12
N SER A 46 -0.29 8.58 -18.56
CA SER A 46 -1.50 9.27 -19.04
C SER A 46 -1.23 10.04 -20.33
N VAL A 47 -2.20 10.05 -21.23
CA VAL A 47 -2.21 10.85 -22.46
C VAL A 47 -2.85 12.23 -22.26
N ASN A 48 -3.52 12.45 -21.13
CA ASN A 48 -4.18 13.71 -20.81
C ASN A 48 -3.46 14.37 -19.62
N PRO A 49 -2.93 15.59 -19.77
CA PRO A 49 -2.17 16.27 -18.72
C PRO A 49 -2.98 16.58 -17.46
N MET A 50 -4.33 16.52 -17.51
CA MET A 50 -5.17 16.66 -16.31
C MET A 50 -5.10 15.43 -15.39
N PHE A 51 -4.73 14.26 -15.92
CA PHE A 51 -4.59 13.04 -15.13
C PHE A 51 -3.10 12.72 -14.96
N PRO A 52 -2.61 12.55 -13.72
CA PRO A 52 -1.19 12.31 -13.50
C PRO A 52 -0.77 10.93 -14.01
N THR A 53 0.45 10.85 -14.54
CA THR A 53 1.16 9.59 -14.78
C THR A 53 1.51 8.93 -13.44
N LEU A 54 1.16 7.65 -13.31
CA LEU A 54 1.42 6.80 -12.15
C LEU A 54 2.64 5.90 -12.34
N ALA A 55 3.05 5.64 -13.60
CA ALA A 55 4.21 4.83 -13.91
C ALA A 55 5.48 5.39 -13.26
N GLY A 56 6.21 4.53 -12.55
CA GLY A 56 7.45 4.91 -11.85
C GLY A 56 7.25 5.64 -10.52
N GLN A 57 6.01 5.81 -10.04
CA GLN A 57 5.74 6.41 -8.74
C GLN A 57 6.16 5.47 -7.60
N HIS A 58 6.57 6.05 -6.47
CA HIS A 58 6.92 5.30 -5.27
C HIS A 58 5.67 4.60 -4.67
N ALA A 59 5.83 3.33 -4.31
CA ALA A 59 4.72 2.49 -3.84
C ALA A 59 4.10 3.00 -2.53
N ASP A 60 4.93 3.48 -1.60
CA ASP A 60 4.51 4.06 -0.32
C ASP A 60 3.68 5.34 -0.52
N TYR A 61 4.12 6.22 -1.42
CA TYR A 61 3.36 7.41 -1.80
C TYR A 61 2.03 7.05 -2.45
N MET A 62 2.00 6.05 -3.33
CA MET A 62 0.75 5.57 -3.94
C MET A 62 -0.25 5.12 -2.87
N VAL A 63 0.20 4.29 -1.92
CA VAL A 63 -0.62 3.83 -0.79
C VAL A 63 -1.09 5.01 0.06
N GLN A 64 -0.21 5.96 0.38
CA GLN A 64 -0.54 7.14 1.17
C GLN A 64 -1.65 7.97 0.50
N VAL A 65 -1.51 8.24 -0.80
CA VAL A 65 -2.46 9.09 -1.55
C VAL A 65 -3.80 8.40 -1.74
N LEU A 66 -3.81 7.11 -2.10
CA LEU A 66 -5.05 6.34 -2.24
C LEU A 66 -5.83 6.29 -0.90
N ASN A 67 -5.13 6.07 0.20
CA ASN A 67 -5.74 6.10 1.53
C ASN A 67 -6.25 7.50 1.90
N ALA A 68 -5.53 8.56 1.52
CA ALA A 68 -5.95 9.93 1.80
C ALA A 68 -7.22 10.32 1.00
N TYR A 69 -7.36 9.85 -0.24
CA TYR A 69 -8.61 9.99 -1.01
C TYR A 69 -9.75 9.24 -0.34
N LYS A 70 -9.56 7.92 -0.10
CA LYS A 70 -10.56 7.05 0.52
C LYS A 70 -11.07 7.55 1.87
N SER A 71 -10.19 8.16 2.68
CA SER A 71 -10.56 8.68 4.00
C SER A 71 -11.11 10.12 3.95
N GLY A 72 -11.19 10.74 2.77
CA GLY A 72 -11.57 12.15 2.60
C GLY A 72 -10.55 13.17 3.12
N LYS A 73 -9.36 12.74 3.54
CA LYS A 73 -8.27 13.64 4.00
C LYS A 73 -7.72 14.47 2.85
N ARG A 74 -7.66 13.87 1.65
CA ARG A 74 -7.37 14.55 0.40
C ARG A 74 -8.67 14.63 -0.40
N LYS A 75 -9.19 15.84 -0.58
CA LYS A 75 -10.44 16.06 -1.32
C LYS A 75 -10.15 16.18 -2.80
N ASN A 76 -10.87 15.42 -3.62
CA ASN A 76 -10.90 15.56 -5.06
C ASN A 76 -12.28 15.12 -5.56
N PRO A 77 -12.88 15.77 -6.56
CA PRO A 77 -14.21 15.40 -7.05
C PRO A 77 -14.24 14.09 -7.84
N ILE A 78 -13.10 13.62 -8.35
CA ILE A 78 -12.96 12.40 -9.16
C ILE A 78 -12.41 11.25 -8.31
N MET A 79 -11.37 11.51 -7.52
CA MET A 79 -10.74 10.52 -6.63
C MET A 79 -11.25 10.68 -5.19
N GLN A 80 -12.27 9.90 -4.83
CA GLN A 80 -12.85 9.81 -3.46
C GLN A 80 -12.82 8.39 -2.92
#